data_AF-A0AAV6KXW8-F1
#
_entry.id   AF-A0AAV6KXW8-F1
#
_cell.length_a   1.000
_cell.length_b   1.000
_cell.length_c   1.000
_cell.angle_alpha   90.00
_cell.angle_beta   90.00
_cell.angle_gamma   90.00
#
_symmetry.space_group_name_H-M   'P 1'
#
loop_
_entity.id
_entity.type
_entity.pdbx_description
1 polymer ?
#
loop_
_entity_poly.entity_id
_entity_poly.type
_entity_poly.pdbx_seq_one_letter_code
_entity_poly.pdbx_strand_id
1 'polypeptide(L)'
;MPLEKPLIENFVKVFNGEDFLPGAAVLFTQFPCGSITISFSKDDSIPETGKSVIENREVSETVLETIIGKNGVSPAAKQSLATRISKLLNSCSKNPEK
;
A
#
# COMPACT_ATOMS: atom_id res chain seq x y z
N MET A 1 -13.60 22.49 0.93
CA MET A 1 -13.79 21.07 1.26
C MET A 1 -12.99 20.78 2.53
N PRO A 2 -13.59 20.72 3.74
CA PRO A 2 -12.86 20.70 5.01
C PRO A 2 -12.66 19.30 5.63
N LEU A 3 -13.22 18.24 5.05
CA LEU A 3 -13.25 16.88 5.63
C LEU A 3 -11.93 16.09 5.46
N GLU A 4 -11.04 16.50 4.55
CA GLU A 4 -9.78 15.78 4.28
C GLU A 4 -8.70 16.02 5.36
N LYS A 5 -8.66 17.21 5.96
CA LYS A 5 -7.59 17.61 6.90
C LYS A 5 -7.50 16.72 8.15
N PRO A 6 -8.61 16.42 8.86
CA PRO A 6 -8.54 15.60 10.07
C PRO A 6 -8.03 14.18 9.81
N LEU A 7 -8.29 13.63 8.63
CA LEU A 7 -7.86 12.27 8.27
C LEU A 7 -6.40 12.20 7.88
N ILE A 8 -5.93 13.17 7.10
CA ILE A 8 -4.50 13.28 6.80
C ILE A 8 -3.70 13.53 8.07
N GLU A 9 -4.22 14.34 9.00
CA GLU A 9 -3.61 14.51 10.32
C GLU A 9 -3.53 13.20 11.10
N ASN A 10 -4.58 12.37 11.06
CA ASN A 10 -4.56 11.05 11.70
C ASN A 10 -3.55 10.12 11.03
N PHE A 11 -3.47 10.11 9.70
CA PHE A 11 -2.45 9.37 8.95
C PHE A 11 -1.05 9.78 9.40
N VAL A 12 -0.74 11.08 9.43
CA VAL A 12 0.56 11.60 9.86
C VAL A 12 0.85 11.23 11.32
N LYS A 13 -0.14 11.31 12.22
CA LYS A 13 0.03 10.96 13.63
C LYS A 13 0.46 9.50 13.85
N VAL A 14 0.10 8.56 12.95
CA VAL A 14 0.53 7.16 13.07
C VAL A 14 2.06 7.02 12.99
N PHE A 15 2.73 7.90 12.26
CA PHE A 15 4.18 7.93 12.08
C PHE A 15 4.93 8.71 13.17
N ASN A 16 4.22 9.41 14.06
CA ASN A 16 4.87 10.16 15.12
C ASN A 16 5.60 9.23 16.08
N GLY A 17 6.88 9.51 16.33
CA GLY A 17 7.74 8.73 17.22
C GLY A 17 8.29 7.45 16.59
N GLU A 18 8.13 7.26 15.27
CA GLU A 18 8.72 6.14 14.54
C GLU A 18 10.02 6.57 13.85
N ASP A 19 11.06 5.74 13.99
CA ASP A 19 12.34 5.90 13.32
C ASP A 19 12.55 4.79 12.28
N PHE A 20 12.85 5.19 11.04
CA PHE A 20 13.05 4.26 9.94
C PHE A 20 14.54 4.09 9.64
N LEU A 21 15.20 3.23 10.40
CA LEU A 21 16.58 2.82 10.13
C LEU A 21 16.66 2.04 8.80
N PRO A 22 17.83 1.99 8.14
CA PRO A 22 18.02 1.12 6.99
C PRO A 22 17.61 -0.33 7.30
N GLY A 23 16.75 -0.91 6.46
CA GLY A 23 16.18 -2.24 6.67
C GLY A 23 14.83 -2.26 7.40
N ALA A 24 14.45 -1.16 8.07
CA ALA A 24 13.09 -1.00 8.57
C ALA A 24 12.10 -0.81 7.41
N ALA A 25 10.84 -1.19 7.64
CA ALA A 25 9.79 -1.14 6.64
C ALA A 25 8.49 -0.55 7.20
N VAL A 26 7.78 0.17 6.34
CA VAL A 26 6.37 0.54 6.52
C VAL A 26 5.54 -0.41 5.67
N LEU A 27 4.53 -1.03 6.29
CA LEU A 27 3.62 -1.92 5.61
C LEU A 27 2.23 -1.28 5.56
N PHE A 28 1.66 -1.27 4.36
CA PHE A 28 0.32 -0.76 4.08
C PHE A 28 -0.58 -1.89 3.61
N THR A 29 -1.55 -2.27 4.44
CA THR A 29 -2.55 -3.28 4.09
C THR A 29 -3.84 -2.60 3.68
N GLN A 30 -4.19 -2.67 2.39
CA GLN A 30 -5.42 -2.11 1.86
C GLN A 30 -6.53 -3.15 1.85
N PHE A 31 -7.69 -2.80 2.41
CA PHE A 31 -8.86 -3.66 2.40
C PHE A 31 -9.83 -3.25 1.29
N PRO A 32 -10.51 -4.20 0.63
CA PRO A 32 -11.51 -3.91 -0.40
C PRO A 32 -12.65 -2.99 0.07
N CYS A 33 -12.93 -2.98 1.38
CA CYS A 33 -13.93 -2.13 2.01
C CYS A 33 -13.51 -0.65 2.11
N GLY A 34 -12.29 -0.31 1.68
CA GLY A 34 -11.78 1.06 1.68
C GLY A 34 -11.07 1.46 2.97
N SER A 35 -10.61 0.52 3.79
CA SER A 35 -9.75 0.85 4.93
C SER A 35 -8.28 0.55 4.62
N ILE A 36 -7.39 1.15 5.39
CA ILE A 36 -5.95 0.89 5.32
C ILE A 36 -5.41 0.65 6.71
N THR A 37 -4.66 -0.44 6.88
CA THR A 37 -3.89 -0.71 8.10
C THR A 37 -2.43 -0.36 7.86
N ILE A 38 -1.85 0.37 8.81
CA ILE A 38 -0.43 0.73 8.81
C ILE A 38 0.26 -0.08 9.90
N SER A 39 1.36 -0.72 9.54
CA SER A 39 2.26 -1.38 10.48
C SER A 39 3.71 -1.08 10.16
N PHE A 40 4.58 -1.34 11.13
CA PHE A 40 6.01 -1.07 11.05
C PHE A 40 6.80 -2.32 11.38
N SER A 41 7.93 -2.49 10.72
CA SER A 41 8.88 -3.57 10.94
C SER A 41 10.29 -3.02 11.02
N LYS A 42 11.14 -3.66 11.82
CA LYS A 42 12.56 -3.26 12.01
C LYS A 42 13.50 -3.99 11.05
N ASP A 43 13.06 -5.09 10.47
CA ASP A 43 13.93 -6.10 9.86
C ASP A 43 13.22 -6.88 8.75
N ASP A 44 12.43 -6.21 7.92
CA ASP A 44 11.62 -6.75 6.80
C ASP A 44 10.54 -7.80 7.13
N SER A 45 10.47 -8.26 8.38
CA SER A 45 9.42 -9.15 8.88
C SER A 45 8.02 -8.53 8.74
N ILE A 46 7.01 -9.35 8.44
CA ILE A 46 5.61 -8.90 8.42
C ILE A 46 5.03 -9.08 9.82
N PRO A 47 4.64 -7.99 10.53
CA PRO A 47 4.06 -8.10 11.86
C PRO A 47 2.67 -8.74 11.80
N GLU A 48 2.35 -9.58 12.79
CA GLU A 48 1.05 -10.26 12.89
C GLU A 48 -0.13 -9.28 13.06
N THR A 49 0.12 -8.13 13.69
CA THR A 49 -0.89 -7.13 13.99
C THR A 49 -0.56 -5.76 13.39
N GLY A 50 -1.62 -5.06 12.97
CA GLY A 50 -1.55 -3.67 12.53
C GLY A 50 -1.32 -2.72 13.70
N LYS A 51 -0.57 -1.62 13.49
CA LYS A 51 -0.45 -0.55 14.50
C LYS A 51 -1.71 0.31 14.54
N SER A 52 -2.23 0.67 13.38
CA SER A 52 -3.38 1.56 13.27
C SER A 52 -4.20 1.24 12.03
N VAL A 53 -5.52 1.42 12.14
CA VAL A 53 -6.48 1.26 11.05
C VAL A 53 -7.10 2.63 10.75
N ILE A 54 -7.10 3.02 9.49
CA ILE A 54 -7.74 4.22 8.99
C ILE A 54 -8.89 3.79 8.10
N GLU A 55 -10.11 4.05 8.57
CA GLU A 55 -11.36 3.74 7.88
C GLU A 55 -11.69 4.84 6.85
N ASN A 56 -10.92 4.89 5.76
CA ASN A 56 -11.14 5.84 4.68
C ASN A 56 -10.61 5.40 3.33
N ARG A 57 -11.53 5.34 2.37
CA ARG A 57 -11.27 4.83 1.03
C ARG A 57 -10.28 5.69 0.25
N GLU A 58 -10.46 7.01 0.30
CA GLU A 58 -9.61 7.95 -0.43
C GLU A 58 -8.16 7.87 0.05
N VAL A 59 -7.92 7.84 1.36
CA VAL A 59 -6.59 7.65 1.95
C VAL A 59 -6.03 6.28 1.55
N SER A 60 -6.84 5.22 1.67
CA SER A 60 -6.42 3.87 1.30
C SER A 60 -5.94 3.81 -0.15
N GLU A 61 -6.76 4.22 -1.11
CA GLU A 61 -6.45 4.19 -2.54
C GLU A 61 -5.28 5.14 -2.89
N THR A 62 -5.26 6.35 -2.32
CA THR A 62 -4.24 7.37 -2.58
C THR A 62 -2.83 6.87 -2.24
N VAL A 63 -2.66 6.11 -1.15
CA VAL A 63 -1.34 5.57 -0.78
C VAL A 63 -0.76 4.72 -1.92
N LEU A 64 -1.50 3.77 -2.49
CA LEU A 64 -1.00 2.95 -3.60
C LEU A 64 -0.90 3.76 -4.90
N GLU A 65 -1.83 4.68 -5.14
CA GLU A 65 -1.79 5.56 -6.30
C GLU A 65 -0.52 6.43 -6.32
N THR A 66 -0.07 6.93 -5.17
CA THR A 66 1.17 7.71 -5.08
C THR A 66 2.43 6.91 -5.39
N ILE A 67 2.37 5.57 -5.36
CA ILE A 67 3.51 4.70 -5.69
C ILE A 67 3.51 4.33 -7.17
N ILE A 68 2.39 3.80 -7.69
CA ILE A 68 2.30 3.20 -9.04
C ILE A 68 1.26 3.83 -9.96
N GLY A 69 0.55 4.86 -9.50
CA GLY A 69 -0.49 5.55 -10.27
C GLY A 69 0.06 6.36 -11.44
N LYS A 70 -0.78 7.25 -12.01
CA LYS A 70 -0.37 8.09 -13.16
C LYS A 70 0.83 8.98 -12.80
N ASN A 71 0.79 9.59 -11.62
CA ASN A 71 1.82 10.48 -11.09
C ASN A 71 2.65 9.80 -9.98
N GLY A 72 2.75 8.47 -10.00
CA GLY A 72 3.41 7.70 -8.95
C GLY A 72 4.92 7.89 -8.90
N VAL A 73 5.52 7.75 -7.72
CA VAL A 73 6.94 8.00 -7.48
C VAL A 73 7.86 6.85 -7.90
N SER A 74 7.33 5.65 -8.19
CA SER A 74 8.14 4.48 -8.56
C SER A 74 7.79 3.91 -9.95
N PRO A 75 8.37 4.49 -11.03
CA PRO A 75 8.21 3.98 -12.39
C PRO A 75 8.65 2.51 -12.53
N ALA A 76 9.72 2.12 -11.84
CA ALA A 76 10.23 0.75 -11.87
C ALA A 76 9.24 -0.26 -11.27
N ALA A 77 8.61 0.06 -10.14
CA ALA A 77 7.58 -0.79 -9.55
C ALA A 77 6.36 -0.93 -10.48
N LYS A 78 5.91 0.19 -11.08
CA LYS A 78 4.80 0.20 -12.05
C LYS A 78 5.08 -0.69 -13.27
N GLN A 79 6.28 -0.58 -13.85
CA GLN A 79 6.68 -1.42 -14.99
C GLN A 79 6.77 -2.90 -14.61
N SER A 80 7.35 -3.21 -13.44
CA SER A 80 7.46 -4.57 -12.91
C SER A 80 6.08 -5.20 -12.75
N LEU A 81 5.14 -4.46 -12.14
CA LEU A 81 3.76 -4.90 -11.95
C LEU A 81 3.05 -5.17 -13.28
N ALA A 82 3.07 -4.20 -14.20
CA ALA A 82 2.43 -4.33 -15.51
C ALA A 82 2.92 -5.56 -16.29
N THR A 83 4.24 -5.78 -16.29
CA THR A 83 4.85 -6.93 -16.97
C THR A 83 4.43 -8.25 -16.34
N ARG A 84 4.48 -8.37 -15.02
CA ARG A 84 4.19 -9.61 -14.30
C ARG A 84 2.71 -9.97 -14.34
N ILE A 85 1.81 -8.99 -14.21
CA ILE A 85 0.36 -9.21 -14.33
C ILE A 85 0.00 -9.63 -15.76
N SER A 86 0.53 -8.94 -16.78
CA SER A 86 0.27 -9.32 -18.18
C SER A 86 0.69 -10.76 -18.47
N LYS A 87 1.88 -11.16 -18.02
CA LYS A 87 2.35 -12.55 -18.14
C LYS A 87 1.43 -13.53 -17.41
N LEU A 88 1.04 -13.22 -16.17
CA LEU A 88 0.17 -14.06 -15.35
C LEU A 88 -1.18 -14.30 -16.04
N LEU A 89 -1.87 -13.24 -16.45
CA LEU A 89 -3.19 -13.31 -17.10
C LEU A 89 -3.14 -14.06 -18.42
N ASN A 90 -2.08 -13.87 -19.22
CA ASN A 90 -1.86 -14.59 -20.48
C ASN A 90 -1.46 -16.06 -20.28
N SER A 91 -0.92 -16.42 -19.12
CA SER A 91 -0.59 -17.81 -18.78
C SER A 91 -1.82 -18.58 -18.30
N CYS A 92 -2.68 -17.93 -17.49
CA CYS A 92 -3.95 -18.52 -17.05
C CYS A 92 -4.91 -18.80 -18.21
N SER A 93 -4.92 -17.94 -19.24
CA SER A 93 -5.76 -18.13 -20.43
C SER A 93 -5.25 -19.21 -21.39
N LYS A 94 -4.04 -19.77 -21.17
CA LYS A 94 -3.44 -20.82 -22.01
C LYS A 94 -3.52 -22.22 -21.41
N ASN A 95 -4.05 -22.37 -20.19
CA ASN A 95 -4.41 -23.66 -19.61
C ASN A 95 -5.94 -23.81 -19.67
N PRO A 96 -6.52 -24.26 -20.80
CA PRO A 96 -7.82 -24.90 -20.71
C PRO A 96 -7.65 -26.14 -19.83
N GLU A 97 -8.60 -26.33 -18.93
CA GLU A 97 -8.72 -27.45 -17.99
C GLU A 97 -8.19 -28.75 -18.59
N LYS A 98 -7.28 -29.40 -17.87
CA LYS A 98 -6.85 -30.77 -18.15
C LYS A 98 -7.61 -31.72 -17.25
#